data_AF-A0A9P6XMU6-F1
#
_entry.id   AF-A0A9P6XMU6-F1
#
_cell.length_a   1.000
_cell.length_b   1.000
_cell.length_c   1.000
_cell.angle_alpha   90.00
_cell.angle_beta   90.00
_cell.angle_gamma   90.00
#
_symmetry.space_group_name_H-M   'P 1'
#
loop_
_entity.id
_entity.type
_entity.pdbx_description
1 polymer ?
#
loop_
_entity_poly.entity_id
_entity_poly.type
_entity_poly.pdbx_seq_one_letter_code
_entity_poly.pdbx_strand_id
1 'polypeptide(L)'
;MILLDEPSMGLSPLVVEQIFDIVLRLHRAQGSTLLLVAQNVKLALSVSSYAYILENGEIALEGESAMLASDEGVLRAYLGA
;
A
#
# COMPACT_ATOMS: atom_id res chain seq x y z
N MET A 1 -6.57 13.63 8.14
CA MET A 1 -6.44 12.76 6.94
C MET A 1 -5.10 13.05 6.31
N ILE A 2 -4.34 12.01 5.99
CA ILE A 2 -3.01 12.08 5.36
C ILE A 2 -3.11 11.35 4.02
N LEU A 3 -2.63 11.98 2.95
CA LEU A 3 -2.48 11.35 1.64
C LEU A 3 -1.00 11.28 1.30
N LEU A 4 -0.52 10.12 0.88
CA LEU A 4 0.82 9.97 0.32
C LEU A 4 0.71 9.43 -1.10
N ASP A 5 1.29 10.17 -2.03
CA ASP A 5 1.42 9.78 -3.42
C ASP A 5 2.85 9.31 -3.67
N GLU A 6 3.01 8.00 -3.90
CA GLU A 6 4.26 7.33 -4.21
C GLU A 6 5.47 7.76 -3.35
N PRO A 7 5.41 7.56 -2.02
CA PRO A 7 6.43 8.05 -1.10
C PRO A 7 7.77 7.31 -1.19
N SER A 8 7.83 6.20 -1.94
CA SER A 8 9.00 5.32 -2.04
C SER A 8 9.89 5.56 -3.26
N MET A 9 9.43 6.30 -4.26
CA MET A 9 10.14 6.41 -5.54
C MET A 9 11.50 7.09 -5.39
N GLY A 10 12.55 6.42 -5.87
CA GLY A 10 13.92 6.91 -5.87
C GLY A 10 14.64 6.85 -4.51
N LEU A 11 14.01 6.28 -3.48
CA LEU A 11 14.58 6.15 -2.14
C LEU A 11 15.21 4.78 -1.90
N SER A 12 16.14 4.72 -0.95
CA SER A 12 16.70 3.44 -0.50
C SER A 12 15.67 2.64 0.31
N PRO A 13 15.74 1.30 0.31
CA PRO A 13 14.78 0.46 1.06
C PRO A 13 14.61 0.85 2.53
N LEU A 14 15.72 1.22 3.20
CA LEU A 14 15.69 1.65 4.59
C LEU A 14 14.89 2.94 4.79
N VAL A 15 15.02 3.91 3.89
CA VAL A 15 14.28 5.19 4.00
C VAL A 15 12.79 4.95 3.78
N VAL A 16 12.44 4.04 2.87
CA VAL A 16 11.04 3.64 2.64
C VAL A 16 10.42 3.06 3.91
N GLU A 17 11.10 2.10 4.56
CA GLU A 17 10.65 1.53 5.84
C GLU A 17 10.45 2.61 6.91
N GLN A 18 11.40 3.55 7.03
CA GLN A 18 11.30 4.65 8.00
C GLN A 18 10.11 5.56 7.75
N ILE A 19 9.81 5.89 6.48
CA ILE A 19 8.65 6.72 6.12
C ILE A 19 7.37 6.00 6.57
N PHE A 20 7.21 4.72 6.25
CA PHE A 20 6.03 3.96 6.65
C PHE A 20 5.88 3.87 8.16
N ASP A 21 6.97 3.63 8.90
CA ASP A 21 6.95 3.61 10.36
C ASP A 21 6.52 4.95 10.99
N ILE A 22 6.91 6.07 10.40
CA ILE A 22 6.50 7.40 10.85
C ILE A 22 5.01 7.61 10.58
N VAL A 23 4.58 7.34 9.35
CA VAL A 23 3.20 7.56 8.91
C VAL A 23 2.22 6.66 9.69
N LEU A 24 2.56 5.39 9.90
CA LEU A 24 1.75 4.47 10.70
C LEU A 24 1.66 4.90 12.16
N ARG A 25 2.75 5.43 12.74
CA ARG A 25 2.70 6.03 14.08
C ARG A 25 1.76 7.21 14.15
N LEU A 26 1.83 8.11 13.18
CA LEU A 26 0.96 9.29 13.13
C LEU A 26 -0.51 8.89 13.01
N HIS A 27 -0.81 7.94 12.12
CA HIS A 27 -2.13 7.33 11.98
C HIS A 27 -2.64 6.79 13.33
N ARG A 28 -1.83 5.96 14.02
CA ARG A 28 -2.21 5.34 15.31
C ARG A 28 -2.34 6.34 16.45
N ALA A 29 -1.44 7.32 16.54
CA ALA A 29 -1.40 8.28 17.63
C ALA A 29 -2.53 9.31 17.55
N GLN A 30 -2.93 9.71 16.33
CA GLN A 30 -3.90 10.78 16.10
C GLN A 30 -5.27 10.28 15.64
N GLY A 31 -5.41 8.97 15.36
CA GLY A 31 -6.61 8.40 14.74
C GLY A 31 -6.88 8.94 13.32
N SER A 32 -5.85 9.48 12.66
CA SER A 32 -5.98 10.11 11.34
C SER A 32 -6.07 9.06 10.24
N THR A 33 -7.07 9.14 9.35
CA THR A 33 -7.12 8.29 8.15
C THR A 33 -5.90 8.50 7.26
N LEU A 34 -5.34 7.39 6.78
CA LEU A 34 -4.21 7.33 5.85
C LEU A 34 -4.68 6.78 4.51
N LEU A 35 -4.44 7.52 3.42
CA LEU A 35 -4.58 7.03 2.06
C LEU A 35 -3.19 7.01 1.40
N LEU A 36 -2.80 5.84 0.91
CA LEU A 36 -1.51 5.60 0.27
C LEU A 36 -1.75 5.20 -1.18
N VAL A 37 -1.07 5.89 -2.10
CA VAL A 37 -0.92 5.47 -3.49
C VAL A 37 0.50 4.95 -3.65
N ALA A 38 0.64 3.72 -4.16
CA ALA A 38 1.95 3.09 -4.37
C ALA A 38 1.92 2.16 -5.58
N GLN A 39 3.00 2.15 -6.36
CA GLN A 39 3.19 1.19 -7.46
C GLN A 39 3.63 -0.19 -6.97
N ASN A 40 4.27 -0.25 -5.80
CA ASN A 40 4.68 -1.50 -5.18
C ASN A 40 3.49 -2.12 -4.40
N VAL A 41 2.74 -2.99 -5.07
CA VAL A 41 1.56 -3.66 -4.49
C VAL A 41 1.91 -4.46 -3.23
N LYS A 42 3.06 -5.15 -3.19
CA LYS A 42 3.48 -5.93 -2.02
C LYS A 42 3.62 -5.05 -0.78
N LEU A 43 4.31 -3.92 -0.96
CA LEU A 43 4.55 -2.98 0.11
C LEU A 43 3.23 -2.33 0.56
N ALA A 44 2.41 -1.89 -0.40
CA ALA A 44 1.11 -1.29 -0.13
C ALA A 44 0.20 -2.22 0.68
N LEU A 45 0.10 -3.49 0.29
CA LEU A 45 -0.70 -4.50 1.01
C LEU A 45 -0.14 -4.79 2.40
N SER A 46 1.18 -4.73 2.60
CA SER A 46 1.79 -4.99 3.91
C SER A 46 1.54 -3.90 4.96
N VAL A 47 1.20 -2.68 4.52
CA VAL A 47 1.02 -1.50 5.40
C VAL A 47 -0.42 -1.00 5.47
N SER A 48 -1.31 -1.52 4.63
CA SER A 48 -2.72 -1.12 4.57
C SER A 48 -3.65 -2.15 5.23
N SER A 49 -4.81 -1.69 5.67
CA SER A 49 -5.90 -2.57 6.14
C SER A 49 -6.86 -2.97 5.01
N TYR A 50 -7.03 -2.09 4.03
CA TYR A 50 -7.88 -2.29 2.86
C TYR A 50 -7.17 -1.68 1.65
N ALA A 51 -7.33 -2.30 0.48
CA ALA A 51 -6.69 -1.84 -0.75
C ALA A 51 -7.67 -1.84 -1.93
N TYR A 52 -7.41 -0.92 -2.85
CA TYR A 52 -8.04 -0.85 -4.17
C TYR A 52 -6.90 -0.94 -5.19
N ILE A 53 -7.06 -1.81 -6.19
CA ILE A 53 -6.13 -1.97 -7.30
C ILE A 53 -6.79 -1.34 -8.52
N LEU A 54 -6.12 -0.35 -9.10
CA LEU A 54 -6.60 0.40 -10.25
C LEU A 54 -5.86 -0.06 -11.51
N GLU A 55 -6.61 -0.42 -12.55
CA GLU A 55 -6.09 -0.76 -13.88
C GLU A 55 -6.87 -0.01 -14.95
N ASN A 56 -6.18 0.63 -15.89
CA ASN A 56 -6.80 1.32 -17.03
C ASN A 56 -7.90 2.33 -16.64
N GLY A 57 -7.82 2.88 -15.43
CA GLY A 57 -8.81 3.84 -14.90
C GLY A 57 -10.01 3.19 -14.19
N GLU A 58 -10.05 1.87 -14.05
CA GLU A 58 -11.11 1.13 -13.36
C GLU A 58 -10.57 0.36 -12.15
N ILE A 59 -11.41 0.17 -11.13
CA ILE A 59 -11.07 -0.66 -9.97
C ILE A 59 -11.18 -2.11 -10.42
N ALA A 60 -10.02 -2.76 -10.62
CA ALA A 60 -9.96 -4.15 -11.01
C ALA A 60 -10.28 -5.08 -9.82
N LEU A 61 -9.76 -4.73 -8.64
CA LEU A 61 -9.88 -5.50 -7.40
C LEU A 61 -9.93 -4.58 -6.20
N GLU A 62 -10.66 -4.99 -5.17
CA GLU A 62 -10.69 -4.31 -3.88
C GLU A 62 -10.97 -5.31 -2.75
N GLY A 63 -10.50 -5.01 -1.55
CA GLY A 63 -10.73 -5.88 -0.40
C GLY A 63 -9.77 -5.63 0.76
N GLU A 64 -9.94 -6.44 1.81
CA GLU A 64 -8.99 -6.46 2.92
C GLU A 64 -7.59 -6.83 2.41
N SER A 65 -6.59 -6.04 2.81
CA SER A 65 -5.22 -6.21 2.31
C SER A 65 -4.65 -7.59 2.64
N ALA A 66 -5.07 -8.18 3.77
CA ALA A 66 -4.68 -9.53 4.17
C ALA A 66 -5.23 -10.61 3.22
N MET A 67 -6.47 -10.46 2.74
CA MET A 67 -7.06 -11.39 1.77
C MET A 67 -6.38 -11.25 0.41
N LEU A 68 -6.22 -10.02 -0.08
CA LEU A 68 -5.55 -9.73 -1.34
C LEU A 68 -4.08 -10.19 -1.35
N ALA A 69 -3.38 -10.07 -0.22
CA ALA A 69 -1.99 -10.54 -0.09
C ALA A 69 -1.86 -12.08 -0.04
N SER A 70 -2.97 -12.80 0.18
CA SER A 70 -3.01 -14.27 0.20
C SER A 70 -3.51 -14.88 -1.11
N ASP A 71 -4.06 -14.07 -2.01
CA ASP A 71 -4.62 -14.52 -3.28
C ASP A 71 -3.50 -14.76 -4.31
N GLU A 72 -3.24 -16.02 -4.66
CA GLU A 72 -2.19 -16.38 -5.63
C GLU A 72 -2.38 -15.74 -7.01
N GLY A 73 -3.63 -15.47 -7.42
CA GLY A 73 -3.94 -14.78 -8.67
C GLY A 73 -3.52 -13.32 -8.62
N VAL A 74 -3.83 -12.62 -7.52
CA VAL A 74 -3.38 -11.24 -7.27
C VAL A 74 -1.86 -11.19 -7.18
N LEU A 75 -1.23 -12.10 -6.44
CA LEU A 75 0.22 -12.13 -6.31
C LEU A 75 0.90 -12.33 -7.67
N ARG A 76 0.39 -13.25 -8.51
CA ARG A 76 0.94 -13.48 -9.86
C ARG A 76 0.75 -12.28 -10.78
N ALA A 77 -0.43 -11.65 -10.75
CA ALA A 77 -0.74 -10.53 -11.63
C ALA A 77 0.07 -9.27 -11.27
N TYR A 78 0.34 -9.03 -9.99
CA TYR A 78 0.85 -7.74 -9.51
C TYR A 78 2.22 -7.75 -8.84
N LEU A 79 2.76 -8.90 -8.44
CA LEU A 79 4.08 -8.97 -7.78
C LEU A 79 5.22 -9.43 -8.69
N GLY A 80 4.93 -9.80 -9.94
CA GLY A 80 5.90 -10.39 -10.85
C GLY A 80 6.15 -11.87 -10.52
N ALA A 81 6.39 -12.65 -11.58
CA ALA A 81 6.62 -14.09 -11.53
C ALA A 81 7.92 -14.50 -10.82
#